data_AF-T1JM52-F1
#
_entry.id   AF-T1JM52-F1
#
_cell.length_a   1.000
_cell.length_b   1.000
_cell.length_c   1.000
_cell.angle_alpha   90.00
_cell.angle_beta   90.00
_cell.angle_gamma   90.00
#
_symmetry.space_group_name_H-M   'P 1'
#
loop_
_entity.id
_entity.type
_entity.pdbx_description
1 polymer ?
#
loop_
_entity_poly.entity_id
_entity_poly.type
_entity_poly.pdbx_seq_one_letter_code
_entity_poly.pdbx_strand_id
1 'polypeptide(L)'
;MSQKKISYYKVCKESFQYLFKKFYWNCLFCDFKTNCVNVLVTTTQLVPALAKVLLYGLGGVFPIENIYSATKIGKETCFERIVSRFGRKCTYVVVGDGRDEETAAKQLNFPFWRISGHSDIAALYHALDLGHL
;
A
#
# COMPACT_ATOMS: atom_id res chain seq x y z
N MET A 1 -6.97 -16.85 17.53
CA MET A 1 -5.72 -16.07 17.41
C MET A 1 -5.74 -15.41 16.02
N SER A 2 -6.28 -14.20 15.92
CA SER A 2 -6.60 -13.56 14.63
C SER A 2 -5.31 -13.14 13.92
N GLN A 3 -5.05 -13.65 12.71
CA GLN A 3 -3.90 -13.23 11.91
C GLN A 3 -4.20 -11.84 11.33
N LYS A 4 -3.34 -10.86 11.62
CA LYS A 4 -3.41 -9.52 11.00
C LYS A 4 -2.93 -9.63 9.56
N LYS A 5 -3.74 -9.16 8.62
CA LYS A 5 -3.36 -9.00 7.21
C LYS A 5 -2.84 -7.58 7.03
N ILE A 6 -1.75 -7.39 6.30
CA ILE A 6 -1.15 -6.07 6.11
C ILE A 6 -0.99 -5.86 4.62
N SER A 7 -1.80 -4.95 4.11
CA SER A 7 -1.83 -4.59 2.69
C SER A 7 -0.98 -3.34 2.50
N TYR A 8 0.10 -3.46 1.74
CA TYR A 8 0.93 -2.34 1.37
C TYR A 8 0.37 -1.70 0.11
N TYR A 9 0.10 -0.40 0.19
CA TYR A 9 -0.28 0.39 -0.96
C TYR A 9 0.86 1.35 -1.28
N LYS A 10 1.47 1.17 -2.45
CA LYS A 10 2.33 2.21 -2.98
C LYS A 10 1.46 3.34 -3.52
N VAL A 11 1.70 4.56 -3.04
CA VAL A 11 1.27 5.76 -3.74
C VAL A 11 2.36 6.10 -4.76
N CYS A 12 2.12 5.76 -6.02
CA CYS A 12 3.03 6.06 -7.11
C CYS A 12 2.99 7.54 -7.53
N LYS A 13 4.13 7.97 -8.04
CA LYS A 13 4.45 9.28 -8.59
C LYS A 13 3.90 9.28 -10.03
N GLU A 14 3.17 10.33 -10.40
CA GLU A 14 2.68 10.69 -11.76
C GLU A 14 1.23 10.33 -12.13
N SER A 15 0.66 9.18 -11.78
CA SER A 15 -0.75 8.85 -12.13
C SER A 15 -1.81 9.43 -11.17
N PHE A 16 -1.41 10.37 -10.31
CA PHE A 16 -2.16 10.86 -9.16
C PHE A 16 -3.45 11.64 -9.50
N GLN A 17 -3.61 12.14 -10.72
CA GLN A 17 -4.68 13.09 -11.03
C GLN A 17 -6.01 12.48 -11.46
N TYR A 18 -6.06 11.23 -11.95
CA TYR A 18 -7.30 10.70 -12.57
C TYR A 18 -7.87 9.44 -11.91
N LEU A 19 -7.06 8.57 -11.33
CA LEU A 19 -7.52 7.25 -10.87
C LEU A 19 -8.09 7.21 -9.45
N PHE A 20 -7.65 8.11 -8.57
CA PHE A 20 -7.87 7.98 -7.13
C PHE A 20 -9.26 8.44 -6.66
N LYS A 21 -9.86 9.44 -7.32
CA LYS A 21 -11.04 10.15 -6.79
C LYS A 21 -12.36 9.36 -6.84
N LYS A 22 -12.43 8.26 -7.60
CA LYS A 22 -13.69 7.52 -7.81
C LYS A 22 -13.61 6.01 -7.53
N PHE A 23 -12.45 5.38 -7.69
CA PHE A 23 -12.32 3.92 -7.61
C PHE A 23 -11.58 3.41 -6.36
N TYR A 24 -10.52 4.10 -5.95
CA TYR A 24 -9.80 3.76 -4.71
C TYR A 24 -10.61 4.07 -3.46
N TRP A 25 -11.54 5.04 -3.49
CA TRP A 25 -12.38 5.38 -2.34
C TRP A 25 -13.22 4.19 -1.89
N ASN A 26 -13.90 3.47 -2.79
CA ASN A 26 -14.68 2.28 -2.40
C ASN A 26 -13.82 1.09 -1.97
N CYS A 27 -12.62 0.97 -2.56
CA CYS A 27 -11.66 -0.06 -2.16
C CYS A 27 -11.08 0.22 -0.76
N LEU A 28 -10.80 1.48 -0.42
CA LEU A 28 -10.26 1.91 0.88
C LEU A 28 -11.31 2.09 1.98
N PHE A 29 -12.58 2.37 1.60
CA PHE A 29 -13.70 2.59 2.54
C PHE A 29 -14.45 1.30 2.86
N CYS A 30 -14.12 0.18 2.20
CA CYS A 30 -14.45 -1.12 2.77
C CYS A 30 -13.75 -1.21 4.11
N ASP A 31 -14.56 -1.16 5.17
CA ASP A 31 -14.24 -1.56 6.52
C ASP A 31 -13.60 -2.95 6.47
N PHE A 32 -12.27 -2.99 6.29
CA PHE A 32 -11.50 -4.20 6.06
C PHE A 32 -11.40 -5.01 7.37
N LYS A 33 -12.50 -5.66 7.73
CA LYS A 33 -12.65 -6.70 8.76
C LYS A 33 -11.62 -6.65 9.90
N THR A 34 -11.61 -5.63 10.75
CA THR A 34 -10.85 -5.55 12.04
C THR A 34 -9.35 -5.90 12.05
N ASN A 35 -8.73 -6.34 10.95
CA ASN A 35 -7.43 -7.00 10.94
C ASN A 35 -6.54 -6.56 9.77
N CYS A 36 -6.98 -5.62 8.91
CA CYS A 36 -6.14 -5.11 7.84
C CYS A 36 -5.50 -3.77 8.21
N VAL A 37 -4.24 -3.58 7.84
CA VAL A 37 -3.51 -2.33 8.04
C VAL A 37 -2.99 -1.83 6.70
N ASN A 38 -3.26 -0.56 6.41
CA ASN A 38 -2.78 0.12 5.21
C ASN A 38 -1.46 0.83 5.51
N VAL A 39 -0.44 0.53 4.72
CA VAL A 39 0.89 1.13 4.83
C VAL A 39 1.32 1.73 3.51
N LEU A 40 1.78 2.98 3.55
CA LEU A 40 2.27 3.72 2.39
C LEU A 40 3.80 3.74 2.37
N VAL A 41 4.40 3.25 1.28
CA VAL A 41 5.83 3.40 1.00
C VAL A 41 6.02 4.22 -0.28
N THR A 42 6.78 5.32 -0.22
CA THR A 42 7.04 6.20 -1.37
C THR A 42 8.50 6.63 -1.48
N THR A 43 8.98 6.89 -2.69
CA THR A 43 10.34 7.44 -2.95
C THR A 43 10.39 8.97 -2.85
N THR A 44 9.29 9.62 -2.50
CA THR A 44 9.23 11.06 -2.20
C THR A 44 9.71 11.34 -0.78
N GLN A 45 10.33 12.49 -0.53
CA GLN A 45 10.69 12.92 0.82
C GLN A 45 9.43 12.98 1.71
N LEU A 46 9.59 12.74 3.01
CA LEU A 46 8.46 12.57 3.93
C LEU A 46 7.51 13.78 3.94
N VAL A 47 8.04 15.01 4.05
CA VAL A 47 7.23 16.25 4.09
C VAL A 47 6.34 16.39 2.83
N PRO A 48 6.87 16.33 1.59
CA PRO A 48 6.02 16.38 0.40
C PRO A 48 5.13 15.14 0.21
N ALA A 49 5.49 13.98 0.77
CA ALA A 49 4.61 12.81 0.76
C ALA A 49 3.36 13.03 1.65
N LEU A 50 3.56 13.57 2.86
CA LEU A 50 2.47 13.91 3.77
C LEU A 50 1.56 15.00 3.19
N ALA A 51 2.15 16.02 2.56
CA ALA A 51 1.39 17.05 1.88
C ALA A 51 0.48 16.47 0.79
N LYS A 52 0.98 15.52 -0.02
CA LYS A 52 0.15 14.80 -1.01
C LYS A 52 -0.99 14.06 -0.32
N VAL A 53 -0.71 13.25 0.70
CA VAL A 53 -1.74 12.48 1.43
C VAL A 53 -2.87 13.40 1.93
N LEU A 54 -2.53 14.56 2.48
CA LEU A 54 -3.51 15.56 2.92
C LEU A 54 -4.29 16.20 1.76
N LEU A 55 -3.60 16.65 0.71
CA LEU A 55 -4.22 17.29 -0.46
C LEU A 55 -5.20 16.37 -1.20
N TYR A 56 -4.93 15.06 -1.19
CA TYR A 56 -5.80 14.06 -1.81
C TYR A 56 -6.83 13.46 -0.85
N GLY A 57 -6.94 13.95 0.40
CA GLY A 57 -7.93 13.49 1.38
C GLY A 57 -7.69 12.06 1.88
N LEU A 58 -6.46 11.54 1.78
CA LEU A 58 -6.09 10.17 2.14
C LEU A 58 -5.68 10.01 3.61
N GLY A 59 -5.68 11.09 4.39
CA GLY A 59 -5.26 11.08 5.80
C GLY A 59 -6.10 10.19 6.71
N GLY A 60 -7.38 9.96 6.37
CA GLY A 60 -8.24 9.03 7.12
C GLY A 60 -7.90 7.56 6.87
N VAL A 61 -7.14 7.25 5.81
CA VAL A 61 -6.86 5.85 5.41
C VAL A 61 -5.40 5.46 5.65
N PHE A 62 -4.48 6.41 5.50
CA PHE A 62 -3.07 6.22 5.84
C PHE A 62 -2.75 7.05 7.08
N PRO A 63 -2.77 6.45 8.28
CA PRO A 63 -2.33 7.16 9.47
C PRO A 63 -0.85 7.53 9.31
N ILE A 64 -0.44 8.67 9.86
CA ILE A 64 0.90 9.25 9.65
C ILE A 64 2.04 8.28 10.00
N GLU A 65 1.84 7.48 11.03
CA GLU A 65 2.75 6.43 11.48
C GLU A 65 2.97 5.32 10.45
N ASN A 66 2.05 5.12 9.51
CA ASN A 66 2.13 4.11 8.46
C ASN A 66 2.64 4.67 7.13
N ILE A 67 3.23 5.87 7.13
CA ILE A 67 3.80 6.50 5.94
C ILE A 67 5.33 6.46 6.03
N TYR A 68 5.95 5.74 5.10
CA TYR A 68 7.39 5.50 5.04
C TYR A 68 7.98 6.13 3.77
N SER A 69 9.09 6.84 3.95
CA SER A 69 9.89 7.42 2.86
C SER A 69 11.10 6.53 2.54
N ALA A 70 11.10 5.99 1.33
CA ALA A 70 12.17 5.17 0.76
C ALA A 70 13.25 5.99 0.04
N THR A 71 13.18 7.33 0.06
CA THR A 71 14.09 8.20 -0.72
C THR A 71 15.57 7.97 -0.41
N LYS A 72 15.91 7.66 0.85
CA LYS A 72 17.31 7.46 1.28
C LYS A 72 17.70 6.00 1.47
N ILE A 73 16.78 5.16 1.93
CA ILE A 73 17.06 3.77 2.35
C ILE A 73 16.56 2.73 1.35
N GLY A 74 15.80 3.12 0.33
CA GLY A 74 15.18 2.18 -0.60
C GLY A 74 13.93 1.50 -0.05
N LYS A 75 13.17 0.84 -0.94
CA LYS A 75 11.88 0.22 -0.57
C LYS A 75 12.05 -1.10 0.18
N GLU A 76 13.07 -1.88 -0.15
CA GLU A 76 13.41 -3.13 0.52
C GLU A 76 13.60 -2.91 2.02
N THR A 77 14.48 -1.97 2.41
CA THR A 77 14.70 -1.62 3.82
C THR A 77 13.44 -1.03 4.48
N CYS A 78 12.60 -0.30 3.75
CA CYS A 78 11.29 0.11 4.28
C CYS A 78 10.40 -1.09 4.60
N PHE A 79 10.32 -2.07 3.70
CA PHE A 79 9.53 -3.28 3.90
C PHE A 79 10.04 -4.09 5.10
N GLU A 80 11.34 -4.27 5.26
CA GLU A 80 11.93 -4.93 6.43
C GLU A 80 11.59 -4.22 7.76
N ARG A 81 11.60 -2.89 7.77
CA ARG A 81 11.19 -2.09 8.94
C ARG A 81 9.71 -2.29 9.27
N ILE A 82 8.86 -2.40 8.24
CA ILE A 82 7.42 -2.65 8.41
C ILE A 82 7.23 -4.06 8.98
N VAL A 83 7.93 -5.05 8.46
CA VAL A 83 7.90 -6.44 8.98
C VAL A 83 8.37 -6.50 10.43
N SER A 84 9.40 -5.73 10.77
CA SER A 84 9.91 -5.64 12.14
C SER A 84 8.91 -5.00 13.10
N ARG A 85 8.15 -4.01 12.63
CA ARG A 85 7.10 -3.34 13.43
C ARG A 85 5.86 -4.20 13.64
N PHE A 86 5.37 -4.87 12.60
CA PHE A 86 4.10 -5.59 12.66
C PHE A 86 4.25 -7.11 12.89
N GLY A 87 5.45 -7.65 12.73
CA GLY A 87 5.79 -9.04 13.00
C GLY A 87 5.62 -9.96 11.79
N ARG A 88 6.42 -11.04 11.73
CA ARG A 88 6.48 -11.97 10.58
C ARG A 88 5.24 -12.86 10.40
N LYS A 89 4.33 -12.89 11.37
CA LYS A 89 3.08 -13.68 11.32
C LYS A 89 1.98 -13.00 10.50
N CYS A 90 2.22 -11.79 10.00
CA CYS A 90 1.25 -11.08 9.16
C CYS A 90 1.42 -11.47 7.70
N THR A 91 0.31 -11.49 6.97
CA THR A 91 0.33 -11.61 5.50
C THR A 91 0.65 -10.26 4.89
N TYR A 92 1.64 -10.22 4.02
CA TYR A 92 2.21 -9.00 3.46
C TYR A 92 1.94 -8.95 1.95
N VAL A 93 1.11 -8.02 1.48
CA VAL A 93 0.77 -7.90 0.05
C VAL A 93 1.20 -6.56 -0.50
N VAL A 94 2.08 -6.54 -1.50
CA VAL A 94 2.60 -5.31 -2.10
C VAL A 94 1.79 -4.92 -3.33
N VAL A 95 1.17 -3.74 -3.30
CA VAL A 95 0.42 -3.19 -4.43
C VAL A 95 1.19 -2.01 -5.04
N GLY A 96 1.45 -2.04 -6.34
CA GLY A 96 2.16 -0.98 -7.04
C GLY A 96 2.21 -1.17 -8.56
N ASP A 97 2.80 -0.22 -9.26
CA ASP A 97 2.84 -0.13 -10.73
C ASP A 97 4.29 -0.19 -11.29
N GLY A 98 5.27 0.11 -10.46
CA GLY A 98 6.69 0.22 -10.79
C GLY A 98 7.49 -1.04 -10.49
N ARG A 99 8.66 -1.14 -11.13
CA ARG A 99 9.57 -2.28 -10.97
C ARG A 99 10.27 -2.31 -9.61
N ASP A 100 10.57 -1.14 -9.04
CA ASP A 100 11.32 -1.06 -7.77
C ASP A 100 10.62 -1.78 -6.62
N GLU A 101 9.30 -1.60 -6.49
CA GLU A 101 8.53 -2.30 -5.47
C GLU A 101 8.30 -3.77 -5.78
N GLU A 102 8.21 -4.14 -7.07
CA GLU A 102 8.07 -5.53 -7.49
C GLU A 102 9.33 -6.33 -7.14
N THR A 103 10.51 -5.76 -7.44
CA THR A 103 11.80 -6.35 -7.08
C THR A 103 11.95 -6.49 -5.58
N ALA A 104 11.65 -5.43 -4.82
CA ALA A 104 11.73 -5.47 -3.35
C ALA A 104 10.72 -6.46 -2.73
N ALA A 105 9.52 -6.58 -3.29
CA ALA A 105 8.53 -7.57 -2.86
C ALA A 105 9.02 -9.00 -3.12
N LYS A 106 9.59 -9.25 -4.31
CA LYS A 106 10.14 -10.56 -4.68
C LYS A 106 11.29 -11.00 -3.77
N GLN A 107 12.21 -10.09 -3.42
CA GLN A 107 13.32 -10.39 -2.49
C GLN A 107 12.82 -10.86 -1.12
N LEU A 108 11.72 -10.27 -0.64
CA LEU A 108 11.11 -10.62 0.64
C LEU A 108 10.04 -11.72 0.54
N ASN A 109 9.86 -12.32 -0.64
CA ASN A 109 8.81 -13.31 -0.93
C ASN A 109 7.39 -12.81 -0.64
N PHE A 110 7.14 -11.52 -0.85
CA PHE A 110 5.81 -10.94 -0.72
C PHE A 110 5.04 -11.03 -2.03
N PRO A 111 3.77 -11.47 -2.00
CA PRO A 111 2.85 -11.33 -3.13
C PRO A 111 2.84 -9.89 -3.66
N PHE A 112 2.99 -9.75 -4.97
CA PHE A 112 2.97 -8.45 -5.64
C PHE A 112 1.76 -8.35 -6.57
N TRP A 113 0.93 -7.33 -6.36
CA TRP A 113 -0.20 -6.98 -7.21
C TRP A 113 0.15 -5.78 -8.07
N ARG A 114 0.41 -6.02 -9.36
CA ARG A 114 0.69 -4.95 -10.32
C ARG A 114 -0.60 -4.21 -10.67
N ILE A 115 -0.55 -2.88 -10.61
CA ILE A 115 -1.61 -1.99 -11.11
C ILE A 115 -1.10 -1.30 -12.37
N SER A 116 -1.64 -1.68 -13.52
CA SER A 116 -1.36 -1.05 -14.82
C SER A 116 -2.55 -0.20 -15.30
N GLY A 117 -3.77 -0.49 -14.82
CA GLY A 117 -4.97 0.25 -15.19
C GLY A 117 -6.16 0.03 -14.26
N HIS A 118 -7.32 0.54 -14.68
CA HIS A 118 -8.57 0.48 -13.89
C HIS A 118 -9.09 -0.95 -13.65
N SER A 119 -8.90 -1.86 -14.62
CA SER A 119 -9.29 -3.27 -14.51
C SER A 119 -8.61 -3.98 -13.34
N ASP A 120 -7.34 -3.67 -13.11
CA ASP A 120 -6.53 -4.32 -12.07
C ASP A 120 -6.97 -3.90 -10.67
N ILE A 121 -7.48 -2.67 -10.55
CA ILE A 121 -8.04 -2.13 -9.30
C ILE A 121 -9.40 -2.78 -9.00
N ALA A 122 -10.23 -2.96 -10.03
CA ALA A 122 -11.51 -3.66 -9.88
C ALA A 122 -11.31 -5.13 -9.49
N ALA A 123 -10.33 -5.81 -10.09
CA ALA A 123 -9.95 -7.17 -9.73
C ALA A 123 -9.39 -7.25 -8.30
N LEU A 124 -8.57 -6.28 -7.88
CA LEU A 124 -8.09 -6.17 -6.51
C LEU A 124 -9.25 -6.02 -5.52
N TYR A 125 -10.20 -5.13 -5.80
CA TYR A 125 -11.38 -4.94 -4.98
C TYR A 125 -12.18 -6.23 -4.82
N HIS A 126 -12.42 -6.93 -5.92
CA HIS A 126 -13.15 -8.20 -5.91
C HIS A 126 -12.41 -9.30 -5.13
N ALA A 127 -11.09 -9.39 -5.26
CA ALA A 127 -10.27 -10.35 -4.50
C ALA A 127 -10.32 -10.07 -2.99
N LEU A 128 -10.35 -8.79 -2.63
CA LEU A 128 -10.43 -8.33 -1.26
C LEU A 128 -11.81 -8.55 -0.63
N ASP A 129 -12.90 -8.31 -1.38
CA ASP A 129 -14.28 -8.55 -0.95
C ASP A 129 -14.53 -10.04 -0.65
N LEU A 130 -13.98 -10.92 -1.50
CA LEU A 130 -14.03 -12.36 -1.31
C LEU A 130 -13.10 -12.88 -0.19
N GLY A 131 -12.18 -12.06 0.32
CA GLY A 131 -11.22 -12.45 1.37
C GLY A 131 -10.09 -13.38 0.88
N HIS A 132 -9.81 -13.38 -0.42
CA HIS A 132 -8.84 -14.28 -1.08
C HIS A 132 -7.37 -13.82 -0.95
N LEU A 133 -7.13 -12.67 -0.31
CA LEU A 133 -5.82 -12.13 0.08
C LEU A 133 -5.74 -12.14 1.60
#